data_AF-A0A496Z276-F1
#
_entry.id   AF-A0A496Z276-F1
#
_cell.length_a   1.000
_cell.length_b   1.000
_cell.length_c   1.000
_cell.angle_alpha   90.00
_cell.angle_beta   90.00
_cell.angle_gamma   90.00
#
_symmetry.space_group_name_H-M   'P 1'
#
loop_
_entity.id
_entity.type
_entity.pdbx_description
1 polymer ?
#
loop_
_entity_poly.entity_id
_entity_poly.type
_entity_poly.pdbx_seq_one_letter_code
_entity_poly.pdbx_strand_id
1 'polypeptide(L)'
;MFEDDKPLKTPDIEKIDLLLQYILAVAGRDDDSWNRELGMIHLIKYVYLADLAYAEHNKGETYTGLPWKFHHFGPWSVELYHRIEPALQAIGARQRMIPNPKDEKDFARWSIEDDHLLESLEDQLDLVIIGSVQQSVRRFGSDTKSLLHFVYQTRPMLRAAPQEFLDFTPPESTHSDTGQLEVADSSKGLTARQKKKRKEKLLALKKRIAERLDSEIKETKIPPTPPRYDDVFFEGVENLNSIMTHPMSPMELSVC
;
A
#
# COMPACT_ATOMS: atom_id res chain seq x y z
N MET A 1 11.27 41.68 -2.10
CA MET A 1 10.07 40.88 -2.37
C MET A 1 10.28 39.64 -1.54
N PHE A 2 9.76 39.64 -0.31
CA PHE A 2 9.97 38.56 0.64
C PHE A 2 8.99 37.45 0.27
N GLU A 3 9.51 36.26 -0.02
CA GLU A 3 8.71 35.06 -0.20
C GLU A 3 7.90 34.84 1.08
N ASP A 4 6.58 34.72 0.92
CA ASP A 4 5.68 34.30 2.00
C ASP A 4 6.11 32.90 2.44
N ASP A 5 6.84 32.84 3.55
CA ASP A 5 7.22 31.61 4.24
C ASP A 5 5.93 31.01 4.81
N LYS A 6 5.22 30.25 3.97
CA LYS A 6 4.01 29.53 4.34
C LYS A 6 4.42 28.59 5.48
N PRO A 7 3.88 28.75 6.71
CA PRO A 7 4.35 27.97 7.84
C PRO A 7 4.22 26.49 7.51
N LEU A 8 5.34 25.76 7.55
CA LEU A 8 5.36 24.31 7.41
C LEU A 8 4.36 23.74 8.43
N LYS A 9 3.29 23.14 7.92
CA LYS A 9 2.28 22.46 8.74
C LYS A 9 2.99 21.39 9.54
N THR A 10 2.93 21.49 10.86
CA THR A 10 3.57 20.50 11.75
C THR A 10 2.89 19.15 11.59
N PRO A 11 3.63 18.04 11.49
CA PRO A 11 3.07 16.71 11.40
C PRO A 11 2.15 16.38 12.59
N ASP A 12 1.04 15.73 12.30
CA ASP A 12 0.04 15.31 13.27
C ASP A 12 0.37 13.90 13.78
N ILE A 13 1.03 13.85 14.94
CA ILE A 13 1.57 12.60 15.52
C ILE A 13 0.46 11.57 15.78
N GLU A 14 -0.70 12.01 16.28
CA GLU A 14 -1.81 11.10 16.59
C GLU A 14 -2.35 10.45 15.31
N LYS A 15 -2.48 11.22 14.22
CA LYS A 15 -2.88 10.67 12.92
C LYS A 15 -1.86 9.72 12.32
N ILE A 16 -0.57 10.02 12.47
CA ILE A 16 0.52 9.15 12.01
C ILE A 16 0.44 7.80 12.71
N ASP A 17 0.31 7.81 14.05
CA ASP A 17 0.23 6.59 14.85
C ASP A 17 -1.02 5.78 14.50
N LEU A 18 -2.18 6.45 14.47
CA LEU A 18 -3.46 5.82 14.14
C LEU A 18 -3.42 5.14 12.76
N LEU A 19 -2.80 5.80 11.78
CA LEU A 19 -2.67 5.27 10.44
C LEU A 19 -1.70 4.08 10.37
N LEU A 20 -0.55 4.14 11.06
CA LEU A 20 0.40 3.03 11.15
C LEU A 20 -0.25 1.79 11.79
N GLN A 21 -0.97 1.99 12.90
CA GLN A 21 -1.70 0.94 13.59
C GLN A 21 -2.77 0.32 12.69
N TYR A 22 -3.51 1.16 11.96
CA TYR A 22 -4.54 0.71 11.04
C TYR A 22 -3.99 -0.10 9.88
N ILE A 23 -2.90 0.36 9.26
CA ILE A 23 -2.23 -0.36 8.17
C ILE A 23 -1.82 -1.76 8.63
N LEU A 24 -1.25 -1.89 9.83
CA LEU A 24 -0.84 -3.18 10.37
C LEU A 24 -2.04 -4.07 10.70
N ALA A 25 -3.11 -3.50 11.29
CA ALA A 25 -4.33 -4.23 11.59
C ALA A 25 -5.03 -4.75 10.32
N VAL A 26 -5.01 -3.98 9.22
CA VAL A 26 -5.54 -4.43 7.93
C VAL A 26 -4.72 -5.61 7.39
N ALA A 27 -3.39 -5.52 7.43
CA ALA A 27 -2.52 -6.61 6.97
C ALA A 27 -2.67 -7.87 7.82
N GLY A 28 -2.84 -7.74 9.15
CA GLY A 28 -3.03 -8.87 10.06
C GLY A 28 -4.26 -9.74 9.75
N ARG A 29 -5.23 -9.21 8.99
CA ARG A 29 -6.43 -9.94 8.55
C ARG A 29 -6.30 -10.66 7.21
N ASP A 30 -5.15 -10.56 6.54
CA ASP A 30 -4.94 -11.28 5.28
C ASP A 30 -4.99 -12.79 5.51
N ASP A 31 -5.61 -13.56 4.63
CA ASP A 31 -5.66 -15.02 4.75
C ASP A 31 -4.28 -15.64 4.50
N ASP A 32 -3.44 -14.99 3.70
CA ASP A 32 -2.07 -15.41 3.46
C ASP A 32 -1.15 -14.94 4.59
N SER A 33 -0.62 -15.91 5.35
CA SER A 33 0.34 -15.68 6.43
C SER A 33 1.55 -14.83 6.02
N TRP A 34 1.96 -14.85 4.75
CA TRP A 34 3.08 -14.05 4.25
C TRP A 34 2.72 -12.55 4.13
N ASN A 35 1.44 -12.22 3.92
CA ASN A 35 0.97 -10.85 3.80
C ASN A 35 0.58 -10.22 5.14
N ARG A 36 0.49 -11.02 6.21
CA ARG A 36 0.24 -10.54 7.58
C ARG A 36 1.38 -9.76 8.20
N GLU A 37 2.58 -9.87 7.62
CA GLU A 37 3.79 -9.23 8.12
C GLU A 37 4.25 -8.08 7.23
N LEU A 38 4.28 -6.87 7.79
CA LEU A 38 4.76 -5.69 7.10
C LEU A 38 6.17 -5.31 7.55
N GLY A 39 7.04 -5.10 6.57
CA GLY A 39 8.33 -4.44 6.82
C GLY A 39 8.19 -2.93 6.84
N MET A 40 9.19 -2.24 7.38
CA MET A 40 9.27 -0.78 7.45
C MET A 40 8.97 -0.08 6.11
N ILE A 41 9.52 -0.60 5.00
CA ILE A 41 9.28 -0.03 3.66
C ILE A 41 7.79 -0.02 3.33
N HIS A 42 7.06 -1.10 3.64
CA HIS A 42 5.62 -1.20 3.37
C HIS A 42 4.84 -0.18 4.18
N LEU A 43 5.12 -0.08 5.49
CA LEU A 43 4.46 0.89 6.38
C LEU A 43 4.64 2.31 5.84
N ILE A 44 5.86 2.69 5.47
CA ILE A 44 6.14 4.03 4.91
C ILE A 44 5.37 4.25 3.61
N LYS A 45 5.37 3.27 2.70
CA LYS A 45 4.69 3.42 1.40
C LYS A 45 3.17 3.44 1.55
N TYR A 46 2.60 2.68 2.47
CA TYR A 46 1.16 2.71 2.70
C TYR A 46 0.69 4.02 3.36
N VAL A 47 1.47 4.59 4.29
CA VAL A 47 1.17 5.94 4.81
C VAL A 47 1.23 6.97 3.69
N TYR A 48 2.26 6.90 2.82
CA TYR A 48 2.36 7.77 1.65
C TYR A 48 1.15 7.68 0.71
N LEU A 49 0.69 6.45 0.38
CA LEU A 49 -0.47 6.24 -0.48
C LEU A 49 -1.79 6.74 0.17
N ALA A 50 -1.90 6.61 1.49
CA ALA A 50 -3.04 7.16 2.22
C ALA A 50 -3.04 8.70 2.20
N ASP A 51 -1.88 9.33 2.41
CA ASP A 51 -1.72 10.79 2.28
C ASP A 51 -2.01 11.28 0.86
N LEU A 52 -1.54 10.55 -0.15
CA LEU A 52 -1.81 10.86 -1.55
C LEU A 52 -3.31 10.83 -1.85
N ALA A 53 -3.99 9.75 -1.47
CA ALA A 53 -5.43 9.63 -1.66
C ALA A 53 -6.19 10.74 -0.92
N TYR A 54 -5.81 11.05 0.32
CA TYR A 54 -6.44 12.13 1.07
C TYR A 54 -6.21 13.49 0.40
N ALA A 55 -5.00 13.78 -0.08
CA ALA A 55 -4.67 15.03 -0.75
C ALA A 55 -5.43 15.24 -2.07
N GLU A 56 -5.69 14.17 -2.82
CA GLU A 56 -6.53 14.23 -4.03
C GLU A 56 -7.95 14.73 -3.73
N HIS A 57 -8.48 14.40 -2.55
CA HIS A 57 -9.81 14.85 -2.09
C HIS A 57 -9.77 16.17 -1.29
N ASN A 58 -8.61 16.59 -0.81
CA ASN A 58 -8.44 17.72 0.10
C ASN A 58 -7.52 18.81 -0.47
N LYS A 59 -7.59 19.04 -1.78
CA LYS A 59 -6.89 20.16 -2.47
C LYS A 59 -5.38 20.19 -2.21
N GLY A 60 -4.75 19.02 -2.13
CA GLY A 60 -3.31 18.90 -1.90
C GLY A 60 -2.89 18.84 -0.43
N GLU A 61 -3.82 19.00 0.53
CA GLU A 61 -3.50 18.78 1.94
C GLU A 61 -3.39 17.29 2.25
N THR A 62 -2.28 16.86 2.84
CA THR A 62 -2.09 15.49 3.32
C THR A 62 -2.80 15.26 4.66
N TYR A 63 -3.10 14.01 4.97
CA TYR A 63 -3.81 13.63 6.20
C TYR A 63 -2.92 13.80 7.43
N THR A 64 -1.67 13.37 7.30
CA THR A 64 -0.67 13.37 8.38
C THR A 64 0.10 14.68 8.53
N GLY A 65 0.17 15.49 7.46
CA GLY A 65 1.05 16.67 7.41
C GLY A 65 2.55 16.33 7.33
N LEU A 66 2.92 15.08 7.00
CA LEU A 66 4.32 14.67 6.91
C LEU A 66 5.09 15.40 5.80
N PRO A 67 6.35 15.81 6.03
CA PRO A 67 7.18 16.49 5.05
C PRO A 67 7.88 15.47 4.13
N TRP A 68 7.11 14.89 3.22
CA TRP A 68 7.60 13.85 2.30
C TRP A 68 8.70 14.36 1.37
N LYS A 69 9.80 13.61 1.29
CA LYS A 69 10.89 13.82 0.33
C LYS A 69 11.08 12.64 -0.59
N PHE A 70 11.49 12.87 -1.83
CA PHE A 70 11.98 11.81 -2.70
C PHE A 70 13.39 11.39 -2.23
N HIS A 71 13.49 10.22 -1.58
CA HIS A 71 14.76 9.59 -1.25
C HIS A 71 15.00 8.31 -2.06
N HIS A 72 16.20 7.72 -2.04
CA HIS A 72 16.62 6.59 -2.89
C HIS A 72 15.54 5.56 -3.27
N PHE A 73 14.75 5.11 -2.29
CA PHE A 73 13.68 4.11 -2.46
C PHE A 73 12.26 4.71 -2.48
N GLY A 74 12.12 5.93 -3.01
CA GLY A 74 10.85 6.64 -3.18
C GLY A 74 10.54 7.64 -2.05
N PRO A 75 9.26 7.85 -1.70
CA PRO A 75 8.85 8.82 -0.70
C PRO A 75 9.37 8.43 0.68
N TRP A 76 9.92 9.38 1.42
CA TRP A 76 10.50 9.20 2.75
C TRP A 76 10.18 10.37 3.67
N SER A 77 9.97 10.07 4.95
CA SER A 77 9.94 11.05 6.04
C SER A 77 10.67 10.47 7.25
N VAL A 78 11.52 11.30 7.86
CA VAL A 78 12.30 10.94 9.06
C VAL A 78 11.38 10.86 10.28
N GLU A 79 10.40 11.76 10.35
CA GLU A 79 9.37 11.82 11.39
C GLU A 79 8.56 10.53 11.39
N LEU A 80 8.09 10.09 10.22
CA LEU A 80 7.38 8.82 10.10
C LEU A 80 8.24 7.64 10.54
N TYR A 81 9.50 7.58 10.08
CA TYR A 81 10.42 6.52 10.47
C TYR A 81 10.55 6.39 12.00
N HIS A 82 10.68 7.51 12.71
CA HIS A 82 10.75 7.53 14.17
C HIS A 82 9.43 7.19 14.87
N ARG A 83 8.29 7.29 14.19
CA ARG A 83 6.97 6.92 14.74
C ARG A 83 6.61 5.45 14.59
N ILE A 84 7.22 4.72 13.66
CA ILE A 84 6.87 3.32 13.39
C ILE A 84 6.91 2.46 14.64
N GLU A 85 8.06 2.39 15.31
CA GLU A 85 8.21 1.49 16.46
C GLU A 85 7.30 1.88 17.64
N PRO A 86 7.27 3.15 18.10
CA PRO A 86 6.37 3.54 19.20
C PRO A 86 4.88 3.32 18.89
N ALA A 87 4.43 3.61 17.66
CA ALA A 87 3.03 3.46 17.28
C ALA A 87 2.60 1.99 17.29
N LEU A 88 3.47 1.09 16.82
CA LEU A 88 3.19 -0.34 16.74
C LEU A 88 3.33 -1.04 18.09
N GLN A 89 4.30 -0.62 18.93
CA GLN A 89 4.40 -1.11 20.30
C GLN A 89 3.17 -0.74 21.14
N ALA A 90 2.58 0.44 20.91
CA ALA A 90 1.39 0.89 21.63
C ALA A 90 0.16 -0.03 21.46
N ILE A 91 0.09 -0.78 20.36
CA ILE A 91 -0.97 -1.77 20.10
C ILE A 91 -0.52 -3.22 20.40
N GLY A 92 0.67 -3.41 20.97
CA GLY A 92 1.20 -4.75 21.27
C GLY A 92 1.61 -5.55 20.02
N ALA A 93 1.97 -4.88 18.92
CA ALA A 93 2.44 -5.56 17.73
C ALA A 93 3.71 -6.37 18.00
N ARG A 94 3.83 -7.53 17.35
CA ARG A 94 5.01 -8.40 17.44
C ARG A 94 6.03 -7.98 16.39
N GLN A 95 7.28 -7.81 16.83
CA GLN A 95 8.42 -7.57 15.96
C GLN A 95 9.21 -8.87 15.77
N ARG A 96 9.48 -9.22 14.52
CA ARG A 96 10.36 -10.33 14.12
C ARG A 96 11.57 -9.77 13.40
N MET A 97 12.75 -10.02 13.94
CA MET A 97 14.02 -9.64 13.33
C MET A 97 14.47 -10.72 12.36
N ILE A 98 14.74 -10.35 11.11
CA ILE A 98 15.27 -11.25 10.10
C ILE A 98 16.74 -10.89 9.88
N PRO A 99 17.69 -11.78 10.23
CA PRO A 99 19.10 -11.55 9.98
C PRO A 99 19.38 -11.58 8.49
N ASN A 100 20.12 -10.59 7.99
CA ASN A 100 20.57 -10.59 6.60
C ASN A 100 22.03 -11.06 6.54
N PRO A 101 22.32 -12.19 5.87
CA PRO A 101 23.71 -12.67 5.73
C PRO A 101 24.59 -11.75 4.88
N LYS A 102 24.00 -10.83 4.10
CA LYS A 102 24.70 -9.97 3.12
C LYS A 102 24.81 -8.50 3.53
N ASP A 103 23.99 -8.02 4.44
CA ASP A 103 24.04 -6.66 4.98
C ASP A 103 24.06 -6.73 6.51
N GLU A 104 24.86 -5.91 7.19
CA GLU A 104 24.89 -5.82 8.66
C GLU A 104 23.58 -5.31 9.30
N LYS A 105 22.56 -5.00 8.49
CA LYS A 105 21.28 -4.49 8.96
C LYS A 105 20.23 -5.60 8.93
N ASP A 106 19.86 -6.06 10.11
CA ASP A 106 18.65 -6.84 10.30
C ASP A 106 17.42 -6.02 9.90
N PHE A 107 16.48 -6.65 9.22
CA PHE A 107 15.22 -5.99 8.84
C PHE A 107 14.07 -6.50 9.72
N ALA A 108 13.36 -5.56 10.34
CA ALA A 108 12.21 -5.83 11.20
C ALA A 108 10.94 -6.07 10.37
N ARG A 109 10.21 -7.13 10.70
CA ARG A 109 8.84 -7.40 10.26
C ARG A 109 7.89 -7.25 11.45
N TRP A 110 6.77 -6.59 11.22
CA TRP A 110 5.74 -6.35 12.22
C TRP A 110 4.48 -7.13 11.86
N SER A 111 3.81 -7.69 12.87
CA SER A 111 2.49 -8.29 12.75
C SER A 111 1.64 -8.00 13.98
N ILE A 112 0.34 -8.11 13.83
CA ILE A 112 -0.60 -8.11 14.95
C ILE A 112 -1.71 -9.13 14.72
N GLU A 113 -2.12 -9.78 15.80
CA GLU A 113 -3.26 -10.70 15.84
C GLU A 113 -4.30 -10.13 16.82
N ASP A 114 -5.11 -9.19 16.33
CA ASP A 114 -6.24 -8.63 17.07
C ASP A 114 -7.38 -8.29 16.10
N ASP A 115 -8.40 -9.14 16.08
CA ASP A 115 -9.55 -9.00 15.19
C ASP A 115 -10.46 -7.82 15.57
N HIS A 116 -10.43 -7.38 16.83
CA HIS A 116 -11.28 -6.29 17.34
C HIS A 116 -10.64 -4.91 17.17
N LEU A 117 -9.31 -4.85 17.15
CA LEU A 117 -8.55 -3.61 16.99
C LEU A 117 -8.96 -2.86 15.71
N LEU A 118 -9.11 -3.57 14.58
CA LEU A 118 -9.44 -2.94 13.30
C LEU A 118 -10.73 -2.11 13.38
N GLU A 119 -11.81 -2.66 13.96
CA GLU A 119 -13.09 -1.97 14.05
C GLU A 119 -12.98 -0.68 14.89
N SER A 120 -12.18 -0.72 15.96
CA SER A 120 -11.95 0.45 16.81
C SER A 120 -11.15 1.56 16.11
N LEU A 121 -10.23 1.19 15.20
CA LEU A 121 -9.43 2.12 14.42
C LEU A 121 -10.24 2.71 13.24
N GLU A 122 -11.08 1.92 12.58
CA GLU A 122 -11.99 2.40 11.50
C GLU A 122 -12.94 3.49 11.99
N ASP A 123 -13.39 3.42 13.24
CA ASP A 123 -14.29 4.42 13.82
C ASP A 123 -13.63 5.82 13.93
N GLN A 124 -12.29 5.88 13.98
CA GLN A 124 -11.48 7.08 14.21
C GLN A 124 -10.91 7.69 12.92
N LEU A 125 -10.79 6.90 11.85
CA LEU A 125 -10.17 7.32 10.59
C LEU A 125 -11.15 7.95 9.60
N ASP A 126 -10.63 8.74 8.67
CA ASP A 126 -11.39 9.24 7.53
C ASP A 126 -11.74 8.10 6.54
N LEU A 127 -12.89 8.19 5.86
CA LEU A 127 -13.36 7.16 4.95
C LEU A 127 -12.43 6.96 3.74
N VAL A 128 -11.81 8.04 3.25
CA VAL A 128 -10.83 8.00 2.16
C VAL A 128 -9.59 7.22 2.59
N ILE A 129 -9.12 7.45 3.82
CA ILE A 129 -7.96 6.76 4.39
C ILE A 129 -8.24 5.26 4.53
N ILE A 130 -9.40 4.91 5.11
CA ILE A 130 -9.86 3.52 5.26
C ILE A 130 -9.84 2.80 3.91
N GLY A 131 -10.49 3.39 2.90
CA GLY A 131 -10.58 2.79 1.57
C GLY A 131 -9.21 2.64 0.89
N SER A 132 -8.39 3.70 0.93
CA SER A 132 -7.06 3.70 0.31
C SER A 132 -6.12 2.65 0.92
N VAL A 133 -6.09 2.55 2.25
CA VAL A 133 -5.25 1.57 2.94
C VAL A 133 -5.72 0.15 2.65
N GLN A 134 -7.03 -0.14 2.75
CA GLN A 134 -7.57 -1.46 2.44
C GLN A 134 -7.26 -1.88 1.00
N GLN A 135 -7.43 -0.97 0.04
CA GLN A 135 -7.10 -1.23 -1.35
C GLN A 135 -5.61 -1.48 -1.54
N SER A 136 -4.75 -0.66 -0.95
CA SER A 136 -3.30 -0.75 -1.11
C SER A 136 -2.75 -2.04 -0.48
N VAL A 137 -3.15 -2.35 0.75
CA VAL A 137 -2.72 -3.56 1.46
C VAL A 137 -3.23 -4.81 0.74
N ARG A 138 -4.49 -4.84 0.29
CA ARG A 138 -5.02 -5.98 -0.48
C ARG A 138 -4.31 -6.15 -1.83
N ARG A 139 -3.92 -5.05 -2.48
CA ARG A 139 -3.29 -5.08 -3.80
C ARG A 139 -1.83 -5.52 -3.74
N PHE A 140 -1.10 -5.08 -2.72
CA PHE A 140 0.35 -5.25 -2.68
C PHE A 140 0.82 -6.16 -1.54
N GLY A 141 0.08 -6.27 -0.44
CA GLY A 141 0.43 -7.10 0.71
C GLY A 141 1.88 -6.88 1.18
N SER A 142 2.68 -7.94 1.10
CA SER A 142 4.12 -7.93 1.38
C SER A 142 5.02 -7.85 0.12
N ASP A 143 4.43 -7.70 -1.08
CA ASP A 143 5.16 -7.55 -2.35
C ASP A 143 5.75 -6.14 -2.48
N THR A 144 7.00 -6.03 -2.04
CA THR A 144 7.76 -4.78 -2.08
C THR A 144 8.01 -4.29 -3.52
N LYS A 145 8.21 -5.19 -4.48
CA LYS A 145 8.60 -4.81 -5.86
C LYS A 145 7.43 -4.14 -6.56
N SER A 146 6.25 -4.76 -6.51
CA SER A 146 5.03 -4.21 -7.12
C SER A 146 4.60 -2.91 -6.44
N LEU A 147 4.71 -2.85 -5.11
CA LEU A 147 4.44 -1.63 -4.33
C LEU A 147 5.36 -0.47 -4.74
N LEU A 148 6.67 -0.71 -4.78
CA LEU A 148 7.63 0.33 -5.18
C LEU A 148 7.37 0.78 -6.62
N HIS A 149 7.16 -0.15 -7.55
CA HIS A 149 6.85 0.19 -8.95
C HIS A 149 5.65 1.14 -9.06
N PHE A 150 4.57 0.84 -8.35
CA PHE A 150 3.39 1.69 -8.31
C PHE A 150 3.68 3.06 -7.70
N VAL A 151 4.42 3.11 -6.59
CA VAL A 151 4.81 4.37 -5.93
C VAL A 151 5.63 5.26 -6.86
N TYR A 152 6.57 4.73 -7.64
CA TYR A 152 7.34 5.55 -8.58
C TYR A 152 6.50 6.12 -9.74
N GLN A 153 5.32 5.55 -9.99
CA GLN A 153 4.39 6.02 -11.03
C GLN A 153 3.41 7.07 -10.53
N THR A 154 3.40 7.39 -9.23
CA THR A 154 2.53 8.43 -8.72
C THR A 154 3.01 9.80 -9.17
N ARG A 155 2.06 10.73 -9.31
CA ARG A 155 2.37 12.08 -9.78
C ARG A 155 3.39 12.83 -8.91
N PRO A 156 3.30 12.85 -7.57
CA PRO A 156 4.31 13.55 -6.76
C PRO A 156 5.72 13.00 -7.01
N MET A 157 5.85 11.69 -7.21
CA MET A 157 7.13 11.03 -7.48
C MET A 157 7.68 11.32 -8.88
N LEU A 158 6.81 11.40 -9.90
CA LEU A 158 7.21 11.72 -11.27
C LEU A 158 7.64 13.19 -11.46
N ARG A 159 7.20 14.07 -10.57
CA ARG A 159 7.47 15.52 -10.65
C ARG A 159 8.64 15.97 -9.79
N ALA A 160 8.96 15.23 -8.74
CA ALA A 160 10.06 15.57 -7.84
C ALA A 160 11.40 15.07 -8.37
N ALA A 161 12.44 15.87 -8.19
CA ALA A 161 13.82 15.42 -8.28
C ALA A 161 14.24 14.68 -6.98
N PRO A 162 15.30 13.84 -7.03
CA PRO A 162 15.87 13.27 -5.81
C PRO A 162 16.20 14.37 -4.78
N GLN A 163 15.92 14.10 -3.51
CA GLN A 163 16.03 14.98 -2.34
C GLN A 163 15.02 16.15 -2.28
N GLU A 164 14.14 16.29 -3.27
CA GLU A 164 13.09 17.32 -3.27
C GLU A 164 11.90 16.90 -2.41
N PHE A 165 11.19 17.89 -1.88
CA PHE A 165 9.88 17.68 -1.24
C PHE A 165 8.82 17.31 -2.28
N LEU A 166 7.92 16.42 -1.91
CA LEU A 166 6.86 15.97 -2.81
C LEU A 166 5.68 16.95 -2.81
N ASP A 167 5.25 17.34 -4.01
CA ASP A 167 4.04 18.15 -4.20
C ASP A 167 2.81 17.26 -4.39
N PHE A 168 1.84 17.41 -3.48
CA PHE A 168 0.57 16.69 -3.48
C PHE A 168 -0.57 17.46 -4.15
N THR A 169 -0.30 18.64 -4.71
CA THR A 169 -1.33 19.44 -5.37
C THR A 169 -1.95 18.65 -6.54
N PRO A 170 -3.28 18.42 -6.55
CA PRO A 170 -3.94 17.69 -7.62
C PRO A 170 -3.88 18.47 -8.95
N PRO A 171 -4.11 17.85 -10.11
CA PRO A 171 -4.27 18.59 -11.35
C PRO A 171 -5.47 19.51 -11.24
N GLU A 172 -5.37 20.72 -11.77
CA GLU A 172 -6.54 21.48 -12.17
C GLU A 172 -7.26 20.68 -13.25
N SER A 173 -8.20 19.85 -12.84
CA SER A 173 -9.13 19.16 -13.74
C SER A 173 -10.52 19.66 -13.42
N THR A 174 -11.17 20.17 -14.45
CA THR A 174 -12.51 20.78 -14.50
C THR A 174 -13.43 20.30 -13.39
N HIS A 175 -13.81 21.24 -12.53
CA HIS A 175 -14.81 21.14 -11.48
C HIS A 175 -15.92 20.13 -11.81
N SER A 176 -15.84 18.91 -11.26
CA SER A 176 -17.04 18.22 -10.84
C SER A 176 -17.32 18.70 -9.42
N ASP A 177 -18.24 19.66 -9.30
CA ASP A 177 -18.89 20.04 -8.05
C ASP A 177 -19.33 18.78 -7.30
N THR A 178 -18.49 18.31 -6.39
CA THR A 178 -18.89 17.37 -5.35
C THR A 178 -18.79 18.16 -4.07
N GLY A 179 -19.97 18.57 -3.61
CA GLY A 179 -20.17 19.62 -2.61
C GLY A 179 -19.29 19.49 -1.38
N GLN A 180 -18.86 20.67 -0.92
CA GLN A 180 -18.27 20.94 0.38
C GLN A 180 -19.01 20.14 1.48
N LEU A 181 -18.31 19.19 2.09
CA LEU A 181 -18.62 18.77 3.45
C LEU A 181 -17.61 19.44 4.34
N GLU A 182 -18.06 20.48 5.05
CA GLU A 182 -17.30 21.14 6.09
C GLU A 182 -16.83 20.09 7.12
N VAL A 183 -15.51 20.02 7.31
CA VAL A 183 -14.88 19.19 8.34
C VAL A 183 -15.13 19.90 9.68
N ALA A 184 -16.21 19.50 10.35
CA ALA A 184 -16.42 19.85 11.75
C ALA A 184 -15.50 19.00 12.62
N ASP A 185 -14.60 19.71 13.30
CA ASP A 185 -13.72 19.33 14.41
C ASP A 185 -14.21 18.09 15.21
N SER A 186 -13.50 16.98 15.05
CA SER A 186 -13.82 15.68 15.65
C SER A 186 -13.21 15.56 17.04
N SER A 187 -13.81 16.24 18.02
CA SER A 187 -13.55 16.04 19.46
C SER A 187 -14.79 15.62 20.26
N LYS A 188 -15.84 15.14 19.60
CA LYS A 188 -17.03 14.58 20.26
C LYS A 188 -17.28 13.14 19.79
N GLY A 189 -17.21 12.20 20.73
CA GLY A 189 -17.54 10.80 20.52
C GLY A 189 -18.91 10.65 19.84
N LEU A 190 -18.95 9.85 18.77
CA LEU A 190 -20.14 9.64 17.96
C LEU A 190 -21.24 8.94 18.76
N THR A 191 -22.47 9.46 18.67
CA THR A 191 -23.65 8.81 19.26
C THR A 191 -23.94 7.47 18.57
N ALA A 192 -24.56 6.52 19.28
CA ALA A 192 -24.89 5.19 18.76
C ALA A 192 -25.67 5.23 17.41
N ARG A 193 -26.50 6.27 17.22
CA ARG A 193 -27.26 6.49 15.98
C ARG A 193 -26.37 6.95 14.81
N GLN A 194 -25.36 7.78 15.08
CA GLN A 194 -24.39 8.20 14.07
C GLN A 194 -23.46 7.05 13.67
N LYS A 195 -23.01 6.23 14.63
CA LYS A 195 -22.26 4.99 14.35
C LYS A 195 -23.04 4.03 13.46
N LYS A 196 -24.32 3.80 13.76
CA LYS A 196 -25.21 2.95 12.93
C LYS A 196 -25.32 3.49 11.50
N LYS A 197 -25.56 4.80 11.33
CA LYS A 197 -25.69 5.45 10.01
C LYS A 197 -24.38 5.38 9.21
N ARG A 198 -23.23 5.47 9.88
CA ARG A 198 -21.90 5.34 9.26
C ARG A 198 -21.64 3.89 8.82
N LYS A 199 -21.94 2.91 9.68
CA LYS A 199 -21.87 1.48 9.35
C LYS A 199 -22.77 1.12 8.17
N GLU A 200 -23.99 1.65 8.13
CA GLU A 200 -24.92 1.48 7.00
C GLU A 200 -24.36 2.07 5.71
N LYS A 201 -23.80 3.29 5.74
CA LYS A 201 -23.15 3.91 4.57
C LYS A 201 -21.94 3.11 4.09
N LEU A 202 -21.13 2.59 5.02
CA LEU A 202 -19.94 1.82 4.72
C LEU A 202 -20.29 0.45 4.13
N LEU A 203 -21.31 -0.23 4.67
CA LEU A 203 -21.84 -1.46 4.10
C LEU A 203 -22.43 -1.22 2.70
N ALA A 204 -23.17 -0.12 2.50
CA ALA A 204 -23.70 0.24 1.19
C ALA A 204 -22.59 0.54 0.17
N LEU A 205 -21.50 1.19 0.61
CA LEU A 205 -20.34 1.45 -0.24
C LEU A 205 -19.58 0.16 -0.58
N LYS A 206 -19.30 -0.69 0.41
CA LYS A 206 -18.69 -2.02 0.21
C LYS A 206 -19.49 -2.86 -0.78
N LYS A 207 -20.82 -2.84 -0.68
CA LYS A 207 -21.71 -3.55 -1.60
C LYS A 207 -21.60 -3.00 -3.04
N ARG A 208 -21.63 -1.68 -3.22
CA ARG A 208 -21.49 -1.05 -4.55
C ARG A 208 -20.13 -1.33 -5.20
N ILE A 209 -19.06 -1.37 -4.41
CA ILE A 209 -17.72 -1.69 -4.92
C ILE A 209 -17.63 -3.17 -5.31
N ALA A 210 -18.17 -4.08 -4.49
CA ALA A 210 -18.24 -5.50 -4.82
C ALA A 210 -19.07 -5.76 -6.10
N GLU A 211 -20.22 -5.11 -6.24
CA GLU A 211 -21.06 -5.18 -7.46
C GLU A 211 -20.31 -4.68 -8.71
N ARG A 212 -19.51 -3.61 -8.59
CA ARG A 212 -18.66 -3.11 -9.68
C ARG A 212 -17.54 -4.07 -10.05
N LEU A 213 -16.84 -4.62 -9.07
CA LEU A 213 -15.76 -5.60 -9.30
C LEU A 213 -16.31 -6.88 -9.93
N ASP A 214 -17.49 -7.35 -9.49
CA ASP A 214 -18.15 -8.52 -10.10
C ASP A 214 -18.60 -8.26 -11.55
N SER A 215 -18.97 -7.02 -11.90
CA SER A 215 -19.24 -6.65 -13.30
C SER A 215 -17.97 -6.58 -14.15
N GLU A 216 -16.86 -6.04 -13.64
CA GLU A 216 -15.58 -5.99 -14.36
C GLU A 216 -14.97 -7.38 -14.58
N ILE A 217 -15.10 -8.29 -13.60
CA ILE A 217 -14.67 -9.70 -13.71
C ILE A 217 -15.55 -10.46 -14.72
N LYS A 218 -16.82 -10.08 -14.89
CA LYS A 218 -17.70 -10.65 -15.92
C LYS A 218 -17.37 -10.15 -17.33
N GLU A 219 -16.96 -8.89 -17.47
CA GLU A 219 -16.61 -8.28 -18.76
C GLU A 219 -15.22 -8.72 -19.27
N THR A 220 -14.30 -9.16 -18.40
CA THR A 220 -12.92 -9.56 -18.77
C THR A 220 -12.71 -11.06 -19.00
N LYS A 221 -13.76 -11.84 -19.29
CA LYS A 221 -13.60 -13.25 -19.70
C LYS A 221 -13.29 -13.35 -21.20
N ILE A 222 -12.04 -13.08 -21.57
CA ILE A 222 -11.50 -13.61 -22.83
C ILE A 222 -11.35 -15.13 -22.61
N PRO A 223 -12.06 -16.01 -23.34
CA PRO A 223 -11.83 -17.45 -23.22
C PRO A 223 -10.37 -17.74 -23.59
N PRO A 224 -9.68 -18.65 -22.89
CA PRO A 224 -8.32 -19.02 -23.26
C PRO A 224 -8.33 -19.45 -24.71
N THR A 225 -7.50 -18.83 -25.55
CA THR A 225 -7.29 -19.29 -26.93
C THR A 225 -6.84 -20.75 -26.84
N PRO A 226 -7.53 -21.68 -27.54
CA PRO A 226 -7.16 -23.08 -27.49
C PRO A 226 -5.70 -23.24 -27.95
N PRO A 227 -4.96 -24.20 -27.37
CA PRO A 227 -3.58 -24.45 -27.76
C PRO A 227 -3.48 -24.69 -29.27
N ARG A 228 -2.53 -24.01 -29.89
CA ARG A 228 -2.29 -24.07 -31.33
C ARG A 228 -1.28 -25.19 -31.58
N TYR A 229 -1.77 -26.33 -32.07
CA TYR A 229 -0.96 -27.47 -32.49
C TYR A 229 -0.69 -27.34 -33.99
N ASP A 230 0.20 -26.44 -34.36
CA ASP A 230 0.67 -26.27 -35.73
C ASP A 230 2.00 -27.01 -35.96
N ASP A 231 2.43 -27.08 -37.22
CA ASP A 231 3.63 -27.79 -37.62
C ASP A 231 4.88 -27.29 -36.87
N VAL A 232 4.91 -25.99 -36.50
CA VAL A 232 5.98 -25.37 -35.72
C VAL A 232 6.04 -25.93 -34.30
N PHE A 233 4.90 -26.17 -33.66
CA PHE A 233 4.84 -26.81 -32.34
C PHE A 233 5.42 -28.23 -32.38
N PHE A 234 5.04 -29.03 -33.37
CA PHE A 234 5.51 -30.42 -33.49
C PHE A 234 6.99 -30.51 -33.85
N GLU A 235 7.48 -29.64 -34.74
CA GLU A 235 8.90 -29.54 -35.09
C GLU A 235 9.77 -29.19 -33.87
N GLY A 236 9.27 -28.28 -33.01
CA GLY A 236 9.95 -27.94 -31.75
C GLY A 236 10.01 -29.11 -30.75
N VAL A 237 8.95 -29.90 -30.64
CA VAL A 237 8.89 -31.09 -29.77
C VAL A 237 9.84 -32.18 -30.26
N GLU A 238 9.91 -32.42 -31.56
CA GLU A 238 10.86 -33.38 -32.14
C GLU A 238 12.32 -32.97 -31.91
N ASN A 239 12.62 -31.68 -32.05
CA ASN A 239 13.98 -31.17 -31.84
C ASN A 239 14.41 -31.32 -30.37
N LEU A 240 13.51 -31.04 -29.42
CA LEU A 240 13.76 -31.26 -28.00
C LEU A 240 13.97 -32.74 -27.65
N ASN A 241 13.18 -33.63 -28.25
CA ASN A 241 13.32 -35.07 -28.03
C ASN A 241 14.64 -35.61 -28.59
N SER A 242 15.11 -35.10 -29.73
CA SER A 242 16.42 -35.45 -30.32
C SER A 242 17.59 -35.09 -29.39
N ILE A 243 17.50 -33.94 -28.71
CA ILE A 243 18.48 -33.50 -27.72
C ILE A 243 18.46 -34.41 -26.49
N MET A 244 17.28 -34.90 -26.07
CA MET A 244 17.13 -35.77 -24.90
C MET A 244 17.52 -37.24 -25.15
N THR A 245 17.60 -37.69 -26.40
CA THR A 245 18.00 -39.08 -26.73
C THR A 245 19.50 -39.35 -26.74
N HIS A 246 20.35 -38.35 -26.48
CA HIS A 246 21.78 -38.60 -26.27
C HIS A 246 22.01 -39.01 -24.81
N PRO A 247 22.38 -40.26 -24.50
CA PRO A 247 22.76 -40.63 -23.15
C PRO A 247 23.99 -39.81 -22.74
N MET A 248 23.85 -39.04 -21.67
CA MET A 248 24.97 -38.39 -21.00
C MET A 248 26.01 -39.47 -20.65
N SER A 249 27.16 -39.42 -21.31
CA SER A 249 28.32 -40.26 -20.98
C SER A 249 28.78 -39.94 -19.55
N PRO A 250 29.03 -40.95 -18.69
CA PRO A 250 29.52 -40.71 -17.34
C PRO A 250 31.03 -40.38 -17.36
N MET A 251 31.36 -39.22 -16.80
CA MET A 251 32.51 -38.91 -15.94
C MET A 251 33.93 -39.31 -16.43
N GLU A 252 34.78 -38.31 -16.68
CA GLU A 252 36.18 -38.39 -16.28
C GLU A 252 36.56 -37.17 -15.43
N LEU A 253 36.61 -37.40 -14.12
CA LEU A 253 37.40 -36.59 -13.18
C LEU A 253 38.87 -36.98 -13.39
N SER A 254 39.63 -36.14 -14.11
CA SER A 254 41.09 -36.20 -14.09
C SER A 254 41.61 -35.19 -13.07
N VAL A 255 42.08 -35.72 -11.94
CA VAL A 255 43.00 -35.05 -11.02
C VAL A 255 44.34 -34.88 -11.73
N CYS A 256 44.86 -33.66 -11.75
CA CYS A 256 46.28 -33.31 -11.78
C CYS A 256 46.45 -31.93 -11.14
#